data_AF-A0A6N6KNS1-F1
#
_entry.id   AF-A0A6N6KNS1-F1
#
_cell.length_a   1.000
_cell.length_b   1.000
_cell.length_c   1.000
_cell.angle_alpha   90.00
_cell.angle_beta   90.00
_cell.angle_gamma   90.00
#
_symmetry.space_group_name_H-M   'P 1'
#
loop_
_entity.id
_entity.type
_entity.pdbx_description
1 polymer ?
#
loop_
_entity_poly.entity_id
_entity_poly.type
_entity_poly.pdbx_seq_one_letter_code
_entity_poly.pdbx_strand_id
1 'polypeptide(L)'
;MFIRQSQEQGFKCIDEDGNLLFTLPPGHDPTVRTVKEPFKLSNFYFVDFSENILPVTDGHRYYLINKKGEEVRDMGEGFNWISTLQEGYFRVFERFENRRNASVIVFYDKNGQPMFDGQKYWEASRFRNGHAVVQLSDKDGEWHMIDKEGKVVLNLSDTIPGNIRRIADFKRDAWQISVKNEQNYYTKYYLRTDGALSNKESDLWRYEKNGRPHYKKPAVPLNRDLQKRLNGLGDWVFPPRIEIEGQTFLLLNDGPKDSRDFISVVYNQNNEKIHLDTLPGVESISPLDFRGDMMIAQKITEEQDTSFVFYSLPEFNPGYETDKLSYKAKVEGNLLVYYDSNSLFAVKVSKIVNLQTGKTIYEPDANSKVFTSISEAMKHKESVTVLDLKNVSQEDLEKLKQFPKLKVLKMEKSNASEIPSGLFSTFNGLTALKIEDFQQIQKFPDDIRQLKSLRSLFISDCSKLQGVKGLISSFPALTELRSDLPFGNEEIKNLQEQYPKLRIHPVLKAVSID
;
A
#
# COMPACT_ATOMS: atom_id res chain seq x y z
N MET A 1 12.18 7.66 -5.83
CA MET A 1 11.34 6.44 -5.67
C MET A 1 11.97 5.25 -6.39
N PHE A 2 11.78 4.03 -5.91
CA PHE A 2 12.27 2.81 -6.55
C PHE A 2 11.12 2.04 -7.20
N ILE A 3 11.30 1.64 -8.45
CA ILE A 3 10.30 0.89 -9.21
C ILE A 3 10.96 -0.33 -9.84
N ARG A 4 10.39 -1.51 -9.60
CA ARG A 4 10.79 -2.77 -10.22
C ARG A 4 9.72 -3.18 -11.21
N GLN A 5 10.13 -3.50 -12.43
CA GLN A 5 9.21 -3.99 -13.47
C GLN A 5 9.04 -5.52 -13.33
N SER A 6 10.15 -6.23 -13.14
CA SER A 6 10.18 -7.67 -12.82
C SER A 6 11.35 -8.01 -11.89
N GLN A 7 11.31 -9.17 -11.24
CA GLN A 7 12.45 -9.66 -10.44
C GLN A 7 13.72 -9.84 -11.28
N GLU A 8 13.59 -10.02 -12.59
CA GLU A 8 14.68 -10.26 -13.54
C GLU A 8 15.37 -8.95 -14.01
N GLN A 9 14.79 -7.78 -13.76
CA GLN A 9 15.30 -6.49 -14.25
C GLN A 9 15.88 -5.59 -13.15
N GLY A 10 15.76 -5.96 -11.88
CA GLY A 10 16.19 -5.12 -10.75
C GLY A 10 15.31 -3.88 -10.57
N PHE A 11 15.81 -2.86 -9.86
CA PHE A 11 15.08 -1.62 -9.62
C PHE A 11 15.61 -0.46 -10.45
N LYS A 12 14.69 0.41 -10.87
CA LYS A 12 15.00 1.77 -11.33
C LYS A 12 14.73 2.74 -10.18
N CYS A 13 15.70 3.57 -9.83
CA CYS A 13 15.51 4.70 -8.95
C CYS A 13 15.24 5.94 -9.81
N ILE A 14 14.06 6.54 -9.66
CA ILE A 14 13.66 7.74 -10.40
C ILE A 14 13.30 8.87 -9.44
N ASP A 15 13.45 10.12 -9.86
CA ASP A 15 12.95 11.30 -9.12
C ASP A 15 11.45 11.56 -9.35
N GLU A 16 10.91 12.62 -8.76
CA GLU A 16 9.50 13.02 -8.87
C GLU A 16 9.11 13.56 -10.26
N ASP A 17 10.09 13.84 -11.13
CA ASP A 17 9.89 14.27 -12.51
C ASP A 17 9.99 13.10 -13.51
N GLY A 18 10.33 11.92 -13.00
CA GLY A 18 10.48 10.68 -13.77
C GLY A 18 11.87 10.47 -14.36
N ASN A 19 12.87 11.28 -13.98
CA ASN A 19 14.23 11.10 -14.47
C ASN A 19 14.89 9.91 -13.77
N LEU A 20 15.56 9.06 -14.55
CA LEU A 20 16.35 7.96 -14.00
C LEU A 20 17.57 8.51 -13.27
N LEU A 21 17.68 8.19 -11.97
CA LEU A 21 18.83 8.54 -11.15
C LEU A 21 19.90 7.45 -11.23
N PHE A 22 19.51 6.19 -10.99
CA PHE A 22 20.36 5.00 -11.08
C PHE A 22 19.52 3.72 -11.09
N THR A 23 20.17 2.56 -11.24
CA THR A 23 19.52 1.24 -11.16
C THR A 23 20.17 0.37 -10.09
N LEU A 24 19.40 -0.55 -9.53
CA LEU A 24 19.90 -1.68 -8.75
C LEU A 24 19.79 -2.95 -9.58
N PRO A 25 20.79 -3.85 -9.55
CA PRO A 25 20.75 -5.09 -10.31
C PRO A 25 19.61 -6.03 -9.86
N PRO A 26 19.25 -7.03 -10.69
CA PRO A 26 18.33 -8.10 -10.29
C PRO A 26 18.79 -8.80 -9.00
N GLY A 27 17.88 -9.04 -8.06
CA GLY A 27 18.18 -9.63 -6.75
C GLY A 27 18.66 -8.65 -5.68
N HIS A 28 18.93 -7.39 -6.04
CA HIS A 28 19.32 -6.35 -5.09
C HIS A 28 18.08 -5.54 -4.66
N ASP A 29 17.65 -5.71 -3.42
CA ASP A 29 16.46 -5.08 -2.85
C ASP A 29 16.84 -3.96 -1.87
N PRO A 30 16.36 -2.73 -2.06
CA PRO A 30 16.55 -1.66 -1.08
C PRO A 30 15.76 -1.98 0.20
N THR A 31 16.30 -1.64 1.37
CA THR A 31 15.62 -1.89 2.65
C THR A 31 14.56 -0.83 2.93
N VAL A 32 13.42 -1.01 2.31
CA VAL A 32 12.26 -0.11 2.40
C VAL A 32 11.21 -0.82 3.25
N ARG A 33 10.68 -0.16 4.29
CA ARG A 33 9.84 -0.80 5.31
C ARG A 33 8.67 -1.59 4.69
N THR A 34 8.63 -2.89 4.94
CA THR A 34 7.51 -3.78 4.59
C THR A 34 6.31 -3.69 5.55
N VAL A 35 6.44 -3.05 6.72
CA VAL A 35 5.37 -3.04 7.74
C VAL A 35 4.32 -1.93 7.52
N LYS A 36 4.61 -0.97 6.64
CA LYS A 36 3.68 0.06 6.18
C LYS A 36 4.09 0.56 4.80
N GLU A 37 4.17 -0.34 3.81
CA GLU A 37 3.87 0.16 2.47
C GLU A 37 2.44 0.70 2.55
N PRO A 38 2.19 1.99 2.27
CA PRO A 38 0.83 2.52 2.34
C PRO A 38 -0.10 1.73 1.40
N PHE A 39 0.49 1.09 0.37
CA PHE A 39 -0.23 0.52 -0.75
C PHE A 39 -0.06 -1.00 -0.96
N LYS A 40 0.89 -1.66 -0.28
CA LYS A 40 1.24 -3.09 -0.49
C LYS A 40 1.49 -3.40 -1.98
N LEU A 41 2.32 -2.59 -2.64
CA LEU A 41 2.61 -2.69 -4.06
C LEU A 41 3.92 -3.44 -4.25
N SER A 42 3.86 -4.62 -4.87
CA SER A 42 4.97 -5.56 -4.99
C SER A 42 6.20 -5.06 -5.77
N ASN A 43 6.09 -3.90 -6.38
CA ASN A 43 6.96 -3.44 -7.45
C ASN A 43 7.29 -1.93 -7.35
N PHE A 44 6.86 -1.26 -6.28
CA PHE A 44 7.05 0.16 -6.08
C PHE A 44 7.35 0.47 -4.62
N TYR A 45 8.38 1.27 -4.40
CA TYR A 45 8.77 1.73 -3.08
C TYR A 45 9.04 3.22 -3.09
N PHE A 46 8.30 3.92 -2.24
CA PHE A 46 8.67 5.28 -1.86
C PHE A 46 9.77 5.20 -0.81
N VAL A 47 10.83 5.98 -1.00
CA VAL A 47 12.04 5.90 -0.19
C VAL A 47 12.40 7.28 0.31
N ASP A 48 12.54 7.39 1.62
CA ASP A 48 13.13 8.54 2.26
C ASP A 48 14.67 8.44 2.12
N PHE A 49 15.21 9.29 1.27
CA PHE A 49 16.66 9.42 1.02
C PHE A 49 17.22 10.73 1.61
N SER A 50 16.48 11.39 2.51
CA SER A 50 16.83 12.71 3.08
C SER A 50 18.24 12.73 3.71
N GLU A 51 18.63 11.62 4.33
CA GLU A 51 19.94 11.45 4.98
C GLU A 51 21.04 10.97 4.01
N ASN A 52 20.76 10.93 2.70
CA ASN A 52 21.68 10.59 1.62
C ASN A 52 22.31 9.18 1.68
N ILE A 53 21.70 8.26 2.41
CA ILE A 53 22.19 6.88 2.58
C ILE A 53 21.03 5.89 2.60
N LEU A 54 21.18 4.74 1.94
CA LEU A 54 20.18 3.68 1.93
C LEU A 54 20.82 2.29 2.02
N PRO A 55 20.36 1.41 2.91
CA PRO A 55 20.78 0.02 2.89
C PRO A 55 20.13 -0.76 1.75
N VAL A 56 20.90 -1.68 1.16
CA VAL A 56 20.49 -2.60 0.10
C VAL A 56 20.99 -3.99 0.47
N THR A 57 20.23 -5.03 0.12
CA THR A 57 20.66 -6.42 0.22
C THR A 57 20.60 -7.10 -1.12
N ASP A 58 21.57 -7.97 -1.40
CA ASP A 58 21.60 -8.86 -2.57
C ASP A 58 21.10 -10.28 -2.25
N GLY A 59 20.55 -10.49 -1.05
CA GLY A 59 20.14 -11.78 -0.53
C GLY A 59 21.25 -12.55 0.22
N HIS A 60 22.51 -12.13 0.10
CA HIS A 60 23.65 -12.71 0.79
C HIS A 60 24.18 -11.77 1.88
N ARG A 61 24.44 -10.51 1.51
CA ARG A 61 24.97 -9.47 2.40
C ARG A 61 24.09 -8.21 2.37
N TYR A 62 24.44 -7.27 3.25
CA TYR A 62 23.95 -5.90 3.23
C TYR A 62 25.08 -4.93 2.88
N TYR A 63 24.73 -3.85 2.20
CA TYR A 63 25.65 -2.75 1.90
C TYR A 63 24.86 -1.43 1.86
N LEU A 64 25.55 -0.31 2.00
CA LEU A 64 24.96 1.02 1.95
C LEU A 64 25.29 1.68 0.61
N ILE A 65 24.31 2.36 0.02
CA ILE A 65 24.47 3.17 -1.18
C ILE A 65 24.22 4.65 -0.91
N ASN A 66 24.91 5.50 -1.65
CA ASN A 66 24.64 6.95 -1.67
C ASN A 66 23.54 7.31 -2.70
N LYS A 67 23.22 8.60 -2.83
CA LYS A 67 22.16 9.11 -3.73
C LYS A 67 22.42 8.90 -5.22
N LYS A 68 23.64 8.52 -5.60
CA LYS A 68 24.02 8.16 -6.97
C LYS A 68 23.92 6.65 -7.21
N GLY A 69 23.55 5.87 -6.20
CA GLY A 69 23.51 4.41 -6.27
C GLY A 69 24.86 3.74 -6.10
N GLU A 70 25.91 4.50 -5.74
CA GLU A 70 27.26 3.95 -5.52
C GLU A 70 27.31 3.27 -4.15
N GLU A 71 27.84 2.05 -4.09
CA GLU A 71 28.15 1.37 -2.83
C GLU A 71 29.22 2.17 -2.08
N VAL A 72 28.90 2.64 -0.87
CA VAL A 72 29.81 3.42 -0.02
C VAL A 72 30.27 2.66 1.22
N ARG A 73 29.59 1.57 1.57
CA ARG A 73 29.95 0.73 2.72
C ARG A 73 29.43 -0.68 2.55
N ASP A 74 30.31 -1.66 2.64
CA ASP A 74 29.92 -3.05 2.87
C ASP A 74 29.58 -3.24 4.35
N MET A 75 28.37 -3.73 4.64
CA MET A 75 27.95 -4.07 6.00
C MET A 75 28.26 -5.54 6.31
N GLY A 76 28.39 -6.39 5.29
CA GLY A 76 28.62 -7.82 5.41
C GLY A 76 27.34 -8.65 5.60
N GLU A 77 27.52 -9.87 6.07
CA GLU A 77 26.45 -10.85 6.30
C GLU A 77 25.99 -10.86 7.78
N GLY A 78 25.11 -11.80 8.14
CA GLY A 78 24.76 -12.04 9.54
C GLY A 78 23.62 -11.16 10.07
N PHE A 79 23.04 -10.31 9.22
CA PHE A 79 21.85 -9.54 9.56
C PHE A 79 20.59 -10.21 9.00
N ASN A 80 19.50 -10.12 9.74
CA ASN A 80 18.17 -10.47 9.25
C ASN A 80 17.48 -9.27 8.61
N TRP A 81 17.81 -8.04 9.04
CA TRP A 81 17.28 -6.82 8.45
C TRP A 81 18.07 -5.57 8.90
N ILE A 82 18.11 -4.54 8.06
CA ILE A 82 18.61 -3.20 8.40
C ILE A 82 17.51 -2.19 8.06
N SER A 83 17.17 -1.29 8.98
CA SER A 83 16.18 -0.24 8.71
C SER A 83 16.78 0.89 7.87
N THR A 84 15.93 1.73 7.25
CA THR A 84 16.37 3.06 6.78
C THR A 84 16.93 3.90 7.92
N LEU A 85 17.78 4.88 7.59
CA LEU A 85 18.32 5.82 8.57
C LEU A 85 17.19 6.68 9.14
N GLN A 86 17.22 6.95 10.43
CA GLN A 86 16.32 7.89 11.06
C GLN A 86 17.03 8.63 12.20
N GLU A 87 17.05 9.96 12.10
CA GLU A 87 17.71 10.84 13.06
C GLU A 87 19.19 10.50 13.30
N GLY A 88 19.87 10.00 12.27
CA GLY A 88 21.28 9.60 12.30
C GLY A 88 21.55 8.11 12.55
N TYR A 89 20.51 7.30 12.81
CA TYR A 89 20.68 5.89 13.22
C TYR A 89 19.93 4.89 12.35
N PHE A 90 20.60 3.78 12.00
CA PHE A 90 19.97 2.54 11.56
C PHE A 90 19.65 1.66 12.76
N ARG A 91 18.57 0.88 12.67
CA ARG A 91 18.37 -0.30 13.52
C ARG A 91 18.78 -1.53 12.72
N VAL A 92 19.82 -2.20 13.17
CA VAL A 92 20.34 -3.43 12.57
C VAL A 92 19.86 -4.62 13.40
N PHE A 93 19.19 -5.56 12.75
CA PHE A 93 18.68 -6.79 13.35
C PHE A 93 19.72 -7.89 13.12
N GLU A 94 20.71 -7.96 14.01
CA GLU A 94 21.78 -8.96 13.98
C GLU A 94 21.24 -10.34 14.37
N ARG A 95 21.65 -11.41 13.68
CA ARG A 95 21.23 -12.77 14.01
C ARG A 95 21.66 -13.13 15.43
N PHE A 96 20.69 -13.47 16.27
CA PHE A 96 20.96 -13.96 17.61
C PHE A 96 21.46 -15.41 17.52
N GLU A 97 22.67 -15.67 18.03
CA GLU A 97 23.34 -16.99 17.99
C GLU A 97 23.35 -17.62 16.57
N ASN A 98 23.51 -16.81 15.52
CA ASN A 98 23.47 -17.24 14.11
C ASN A 98 22.14 -17.88 13.65
N ARG A 99 21.05 -17.73 14.42
CA ARG A 99 19.72 -18.25 14.05
C ARG A 99 19.05 -17.33 13.04
N ARG A 100 18.53 -17.89 11.93
CA ARG A 100 17.89 -17.13 10.85
C ARG A 100 16.59 -16.41 11.25
N ASN A 101 15.92 -16.86 12.31
CA ASN A 101 14.60 -16.35 12.73
C ASN A 101 14.63 -15.67 14.11
N ALA A 102 15.81 -15.34 14.62
CA ALA A 102 15.97 -14.63 15.89
C ALA A 102 16.99 -13.50 15.71
N SER A 103 16.68 -12.32 16.24
CA SER A 103 17.57 -11.17 16.13
C SER A 103 17.67 -10.42 17.45
N VAL A 104 18.81 -9.77 17.65
CA VAL A 104 18.95 -8.64 18.57
C VAL A 104 19.11 -7.37 17.77
N ILE A 105 18.75 -6.23 18.34
CA ILE A 105 18.86 -4.94 17.68
C ILE A 105 20.11 -4.22 18.19
N VAL A 106 20.87 -3.67 17.25
CA VAL A 106 22.01 -2.79 17.50
C VAL A 106 21.81 -1.52 16.68
N PHE A 107 22.10 -0.37 17.27
CA PHE A 107 22.08 0.90 16.53
C PHE A 107 23.39 1.09 15.78
N TYR A 108 23.30 1.49 14.51
CA TYR A 108 24.45 1.83 13.70
C TYR A 108 24.33 3.27 13.21
N ASP A 109 25.45 3.98 13.08
CA ASP A 109 25.48 5.31 12.49
C ASP A 109 25.33 5.27 10.95
N LYS A 110 25.24 6.45 10.33
CA LYS A 110 25.17 6.60 8.87
C LYS A 110 26.36 6.02 8.10
N ASN A 111 27.50 5.78 8.77
CA ASN A 111 28.71 5.21 8.18
C ASN A 111 28.76 3.68 8.35
N GLY A 112 27.74 3.09 8.96
CA GLY A 112 27.68 1.66 9.23
C GLY A 112 28.61 1.23 10.37
N GLN A 113 28.86 2.09 11.36
CA GLN A 113 29.55 1.74 12.59
C GLN A 113 28.55 1.47 13.73
N PRO A 114 28.76 0.43 14.55
CA PRO A 114 27.92 0.18 15.72
C PRO A 114 28.07 1.32 16.73
N MET A 115 26.94 1.76 17.27
CA MET A 115 26.84 2.85 18.26
C MET A 115 26.67 2.29 19.67
N PHE A 116 26.92 3.13 20.66
CA PHE A 116 26.81 2.78 22.09
C PHE A 116 27.68 1.57 22.45
N ASP A 117 28.92 1.57 21.96
CA ASP A 117 29.88 0.46 22.12
C ASP A 117 29.35 -0.90 21.64
N GLY A 118 28.42 -0.90 20.68
CA GLY A 118 27.80 -2.11 20.15
C GLY A 118 26.79 -2.75 21.10
N GLN A 119 26.20 -1.96 22.01
CA GLN A 119 25.17 -2.42 22.91
C GLN A 119 24.03 -3.11 22.14
N LYS A 120 23.69 -4.32 22.60
CA LYS A 120 22.61 -5.15 22.07
C LYS A 120 21.35 -4.95 22.87
N TYR A 121 20.24 -4.83 22.15
CA TYR A 121 18.91 -4.67 22.70
C TYR A 121 18.01 -5.80 22.22
N TRP A 122 17.13 -6.28 23.08
CA TRP A 122 16.12 -7.26 22.68
C TRP A 122 15.08 -6.62 21.75
N GLU A 123 14.64 -5.41 22.10
CA GLU A 123 13.73 -4.60 21.32
C GLU A 123 14.20 -3.14 21.32
N ALA A 124 13.92 -2.42 20.25
CA ALA A 124 14.29 -1.01 20.14
C ALA A 124 13.36 -0.27 19.17
N SER A 125 12.78 0.82 19.63
CA SER A 125 12.05 1.76 18.78
C SER A 125 13.02 2.55 17.90
N ARG A 126 12.50 3.29 16.91
CA ARG A 126 13.34 4.27 16.19
C ARG A 126 13.44 5.54 17.02
N PHE A 127 14.55 6.25 16.83
CA PHE A 127 14.70 7.59 17.36
C PHE A 127 13.57 8.51 16.88
N ARG A 128 13.00 9.26 17.81
CA ARG A 128 11.97 10.28 17.62
C ARG A 128 12.31 11.45 18.55
N ASN A 129 12.50 12.63 17.99
CA ASN A 129 12.88 13.85 18.71
C ASN A 129 14.03 13.59 19.69
N GLY A 130 15.08 12.91 19.21
CA GLY A 130 16.28 12.62 19.99
C GLY A 130 16.20 11.43 20.94
N HIS A 131 15.07 10.72 21.02
CA HIS A 131 14.89 9.63 21.97
C HIS A 131 14.46 8.32 21.32
N ALA A 132 14.93 7.20 21.87
CA ALA A 132 14.47 5.86 21.52
C ALA A 132 14.05 5.12 22.78
N VAL A 133 13.19 4.11 22.63
CA VAL A 133 12.82 3.22 23.72
C VAL A 133 13.38 1.85 23.43
N VAL A 134 14.09 1.28 24.38
CA VAL A 134 14.85 0.04 24.23
C VAL A 134 14.50 -0.94 25.34
N GLN A 135 14.62 -2.23 25.04
CA GLN A 135 14.61 -3.30 26.03
C GLN A 135 16.03 -3.85 26.15
N LEU A 136 16.63 -3.76 27.34
CA LEU A 136 17.95 -4.30 27.63
C LEU A 136 17.90 -5.83 27.75
N SER A 137 19.05 -6.49 27.61
CA SER A 137 19.20 -7.93 27.83
C SER A 137 18.30 -8.78 26.90
N ASP A 138 17.44 -9.65 27.46
CA ASP A 138 16.56 -10.54 26.72
C ASP A 138 15.09 -10.10 26.82
N LYS A 139 14.16 -11.00 26.47
CA LYS A 139 12.71 -10.74 26.47
C LYS A 139 12.13 -10.31 27.82
N ASP A 140 12.82 -10.57 28.93
CA ASP A 140 12.38 -10.25 30.28
C ASP A 140 13.20 -9.09 30.88
N GLY A 141 14.10 -8.49 30.10
CA GLY A 141 14.92 -7.36 30.53
C GLY A 141 14.15 -6.04 30.63
N GLU A 142 14.81 -5.07 31.28
CA GLU A 142 14.24 -3.76 31.58
C GLU A 142 14.03 -2.90 30.33
N TRP A 143 13.01 -2.05 30.39
CA TRP A 143 12.71 -1.08 29.35
C TRP A 143 13.18 0.31 29.76
N HIS A 144 13.97 0.95 28.90
CA HIS A 144 14.49 2.29 29.11
C HIS A 144 14.17 3.19 27.93
N MET A 145 13.99 4.49 28.21
CA MET A 145 14.13 5.52 27.20
C MET A 145 15.58 6.01 27.22
N ILE A 146 16.20 6.09 26.06
CA ILE A 146 17.57 6.57 25.86
C ILE A 146 17.61 7.81 24.97
N ASP A 147 18.60 8.67 25.19
CA ASP A 147 18.92 9.81 24.32
C ASP A 147 19.82 9.40 23.14
N LYS A 148 20.25 10.37 22.32
CA LYS A 148 21.09 10.13 21.14
C LYS A 148 22.50 9.67 21.49
N GLU A 149 22.93 9.85 22.73
CA GLU A 149 24.22 9.39 23.26
C GLU A 149 24.11 7.98 23.88
N GLY A 150 22.91 7.41 23.91
CA GLY A 150 22.63 6.08 24.45
C GLY A 150 22.45 6.06 25.97
N LYS A 151 22.41 7.24 26.60
CA LYS A 151 22.23 7.35 28.04
C LYS A 151 20.76 7.20 28.40
N VAL A 152 20.50 6.44 29.47
CA VAL A 152 19.15 6.27 30.02
C VAL A 152 18.64 7.61 30.56
N VAL A 153 17.53 8.07 30.00
CA VAL A 153 16.80 9.27 30.45
C VAL A 153 15.58 8.93 31.30
N LEU A 154 15.00 7.73 31.13
CA LEU A 154 13.86 7.25 31.92
C LEU A 154 13.85 5.72 32.00
N ASN A 155 13.69 5.17 33.21
CA ASN A 155 13.42 3.74 33.41
C ASN A 155 11.92 3.46 33.38
N LEU A 156 11.45 2.85 32.30
CA LEU A 156 10.03 2.56 32.11
C LEU A 156 9.60 1.35 32.93
N SER A 157 10.48 0.38 33.15
CA SER A 157 10.19 -0.77 34.03
C SER A 157 9.95 -0.34 35.47
N ASP A 158 10.66 0.69 35.95
CA ASP A 158 10.43 1.26 37.29
C ASP A 158 9.18 2.14 37.35
N THR A 159 8.84 2.80 36.24
CA THR A 159 7.78 3.82 36.20
C THR A 159 6.40 3.21 35.92
N ILE A 160 6.31 2.17 35.10
CA ILE A 160 5.05 1.58 34.65
C ILE A 160 4.72 0.35 35.51
N PRO A 161 3.57 0.32 36.20
CA PRO A 161 3.19 -0.86 36.96
C PRO A 161 2.80 -2.02 36.03
N GLY A 162 3.50 -3.14 36.17
CA GLY A 162 3.27 -4.37 35.43
C GLY A 162 4.39 -4.71 34.45
N ASN A 163 4.19 -5.76 33.65
CA ASN A 163 5.21 -6.25 32.72
C ASN A 163 4.98 -5.66 31.32
N ILE A 164 5.90 -4.83 30.85
CA ILE A 164 5.87 -4.28 29.49
C ILE A 164 6.15 -5.41 28.49
N ARG A 165 5.20 -5.63 27.57
CA ARG A 165 5.27 -6.73 26.58
C ARG A 165 5.70 -6.29 25.21
N ARG A 166 5.36 -5.05 24.82
CA ARG A 166 5.62 -4.56 23.46
C ARG A 166 5.50 -3.04 23.40
N ILE A 167 6.30 -2.44 22.52
CA ILE A 167 6.14 -1.06 22.07
C ILE A 167 5.70 -1.05 20.60
N ALA A 168 4.67 -0.25 20.30
CA ALA A 168 4.18 -0.04 18.95
C ALA A 168 4.86 1.16 18.28
N ASP A 169 4.65 1.30 16.97
CA ASP A 169 5.12 2.48 16.21
C ASP A 169 4.64 3.80 16.85
N PHE A 170 5.53 4.79 16.84
CA PHE A 170 5.25 6.17 17.23
C PHE A 170 4.15 6.77 16.35
N LYS A 171 3.05 7.21 16.97
CA LYS A 171 1.89 7.82 16.31
C LYS A 171 1.35 8.92 17.19
N ARG A 172 0.92 10.03 16.59
CA ARG A 172 0.38 11.20 17.32
C ARG A 172 1.31 11.64 18.45
N ASP A 173 2.59 11.73 18.13
CA ASP A 173 3.66 12.17 19.03
C ASP A 173 3.86 11.36 20.32
N ALA A 174 3.40 10.10 20.33
CA ALA A 174 3.65 9.17 21.43
C ALA A 174 3.92 7.73 20.95
N TRP A 175 4.73 7.01 21.72
CA TRP A 175 4.80 5.55 21.66
C TRP A 175 3.63 4.94 22.42
N GLN A 176 2.98 3.94 21.83
CA GLN A 176 1.98 3.14 22.52
C GLN A 176 2.65 1.88 23.09
N ILE A 177 2.55 1.69 24.40
CA ILE A 177 3.18 0.61 25.16
C ILE A 177 2.09 -0.34 25.64
N SER A 178 2.26 -1.64 25.39
CA SER A 178 1.35 -2.69 25.88
C SER A 178 1.91 -3.32 27.14
N VAL A 179 1.16 -3.23 28.23
CA VAL A 179 1.57 -3.66 29.56
C VAL A 179 0.62 -4.73 30.06
N LYS A 180 1.15 -5.84 30.55
CA LYS A 180 0.38 -6.93 31.14
C LYS A 180 0.46 -6.81 32.66
N ASN A 181 -0.68 -6.68 33.33
CA ASN A 181 -0.72 -6.65 34.79
C ASN A 181 -0.67 -8.08 35.39
N GLU A 182 -0.62 -8.16 36.72
CA GLU A 182 -0.57 -9.43 37.46
C GLU A 182 -1.78 -10.34 37.23
N GLN A 183 -2.93 -9.74 36.90
CA GLN A 183 -4.19 -10.43 36.59
C GLN A 183 -4.30 -10.85 35.11
N ASN A 184 -3.20 -10.75 34.36
CA ASN A 184 -3.12 -11.06 32.92
C ASN A 184 -3.94 -10.14 31.99
N TYR A 185 -4.42 -8.98 32.45
CA TYR A 185 -5.07 -7.99 31.61
C TYR A 185 -4.04 -7.07 30.93
N TYR A 186 -4.31 -6.74 29.66
CA TYR A 186 -3.50 -5.80 28.89
C TYR A 186 -4.04 -4.38 29.04
N THR A 187 -3.16 -3.47 29.48
CA THR A 187 -3.40 -2.03 29.54
C THR A 187 -2.46 -1.32 28.57
N LYS A 188 -2.94 -0.25 27.93
CA LYS A 188 -2.11 0.60 27.07
C LYS A 188 -1.59 1.79 27.85
N TYR A 189 -0.30 2.07 27.68
CA TYR A 189 0.31 3.33 28.09
C TYR A 189 0.77 4.10 26.84
N TYR A 190 0.87 5.40 26.99
CA TYR A 190 1.31 6.33 25.96
C TYR A 190 2.47 7.12 26.53
N LEU A 191 3.61 7.12 25.83
CA LEU A 191 4.84 7.78 26.23
C LEU A 191 5.24 8.81 25.19
N ARG A 192 5.37 10.07 25.59
CA ARG A 192 5.92 11.15 24.76
C ARG A 192 7.45 11.17 24.82
N THR A 193 8.05 11.85 23.84
CA THR A 193 9.51 12.04 23.73
C THR A 193 10.10 12.90 24.85
N ASP A 194 9.29 13.70 25.53
CA ASP A 194 9.69 14.47 26.73
C ASP A 194 9.53 13.67 28.05
N GLY A 195 9.16 12.39 27.97
CA GLY A 195 8.99 11.52 29.13
C GLY A 195 7.60 11.54 29.76
N ALA A 196 6.67 12.38 29.27
CA ALA A 196 5.29 12.36 29.77
C ALA A 196 4.61 11.01 29.46
N LEU A 197 4.00 10.40 30.48
CA LEU A 197 3.48 9.03 30.45
C LEU A 197 2.08 8.95 31.06
N SER A 198 1.13 8.30 30.38
CA SER A 198 -0.20 8.01 30.92
C SER A 198 -0.81 6.75 30.31
N ASN A 199 -1.71 6.09 31.05
CA ASN A 199 -2.56 5.01 30.54
C ASN A 199 -3.79 5.52 29.74
N LYS A 200 -3.95 6.84 29.61
CA LYS A 200 -4.94 7.49 28.74
C LYS A 200 -4.24 8.50 27.84
N GLU A 201 -4.33 8.28 26.52
CA GLU A 201 -3.71 9.16 25.50
C GLU A 201 -4.11 10.63 25.68
N SER A 202 -5.35 10.89 26.09
CA SER A 202 -5.87 12.25 26.28
C SER A 202 -5.22 13.02 27.43
N ASP A 203 -4.64 12.34 28.42
CA ASP A 203 -4.01 12.99 29.58
C ASP A 203 -2.70 13.69 29.19
N LEU A 204 -1.99 13.15 28.20
CA LEU A 204 -0.72 13.70 27.71
C LEU A 204 -0.85 15.06 27.02
N TRP A 205 -2.08 15.45 26.69
CA TRP A 205 -2.41 16.70 26.00
C TRP A 205 -3.35 17.60 26.81
N ARG A 206 -3.44 17.35 28.13
CA ARG A 206 -4.12 18.24 29.08
C ARG A 206 -3.20 19.38 29.51
N TYR A 207 -3.76 20.57 29.68
CA TYR A 207 -3.09 21.71 30.34
C TYR A 207 -4.07 22.40 31.28
N GLU A 208 -3.56 23.02 32.34
CA GLU A 208 -4.41 23.81 33.26
C GLU A 208 -4.54 25.25 32.77
N LYS A 209 -5.77 25.75 32.73
CA LYS A 209 -6.07 27.18 32.55
C LYS A 209 -7.12 27.57 33.56
N ASN A 210 -6.82 28.58 34.39
CA ASN A 210 -7.70 29.08 35.46
C ASN A 210 -8.18 27.99 36.44
N GLY A 211 -7.31 27.07 36.86
CA GLY A 211 -7.63 26.04 37.85
C GLY A 211 -8.64 24.99 37.37
N ARG A 212 -8.92 24.92 36.06
CA ARG A 212 -9.75 23.87 35.44
C ARG A 212 -8.93 23.07 34.44
N PRO A 213 -9.07 21.73 34.40
CA PRO A 213 -8.41 20.91 33.41
C PRO A 213 -8.98 21.23 32.03
N HIS A 214 -8.13 21.73 31.12
CA HIS A 214 -8.47 21.92 29.72
C HIS A 214 -7.79 20.85 28.87
N TYR A 215 -8.51 20.38 27.85
CA TYR A 215 -7.96 19.48 26.84
C TYR A 215 -7.52 20.32 25.65
N LYS A 216 -6.23 20.27 25.28
CA LYS A 216 -5.83 20.61 23.90
C LYS A 216 -5.58 19.29 23.18
N LYS A 217 -6.62 18.72 22.58
CA LYS A 217 -6.37 18.26 21.20
C LYS A 217 -5.94 19.53 20.43
N PRO A 218 -5.09 19.45 19.40
CA PRO A 218 -5.07 20.53 18.43
C PRO A 218 -6.50 20.60 17.87
N ALA A 219 -7.31 21.45 18.47
CA ALA A 219 -8.65 21.77 18.09
C ALA A 219 -8.49 23.19 17.61
N VAL A 220 -8.56 23.35 16.30
CA VAL A 220 -8.87 24.67 15.76
C VAL A 220 -10.16 25.09 16.45
N PRO A 221 -10.18 26.22 17.18
CA PRO A 221 -11.40 26.70 17.77
C PRO A 221 -12.40 26.89 16.63
N LEU A 222 -13.38 26.00 16.48
CA LEU A 222 -14.45 26.23 15.52
C LEU A 222 -15.18 27.49 15.96
N ASN A 223 -15.34 28.45 15.05
CA ASN A 223 -16.08 29.67 15.30
C ASN A 223 -17.45 29.30 15.90
N ARG A 224 -17.89 30.04 16.92
CA ARG A 224 -19.15 29.83 17.64
C ARG A 224 -20.37 29.76 16.70
N ASP A 225 -20.34 30.48 15.58
CA ASP A 225 -21.39 30.44 14.56
C ASP A 225 -21.29 29.19 13.68
N LEU A 226 -20.07 28.70 13.38
CA LEU A 226 -19.87 27.40 12.75
C LEU A 226 -20.34 26.27 13.69
N GLN A 227 -20.01 26.33 14.98
CA GLN A 227 -20.47 25.37 16.00
C GLN A 227 -22.00 25.36 16.14
N LYS A 228 -22.67 26.53 16.15
CA LYS A 228 -24.14 26.61 16.18
C LYS A 228 -24.79 25.97 14.96
N ARG A 229 -24.16 26.08 13.78
CA ARG A 229 -24.62 25.45 12.53
C ARG A 229 -24.38 23.95 12.56
N LEU A 230 -23.21 23.51 13.03
CA LEU A 230 -22.85 22.10 13.18
C LEU A 230 -23.63 21.40 14.29
N ASN A 231 -24.17 22.07 15.32
CA ASN A 231 -25.08 21.49 16.31
C ASN A 231 -26.38 20.89 15.71
N GLY A 232 -26.65 21.04 14.40
CA GLY A 232 -27.69 20.30 13.67
C GLY A 232 -27.21 19.00 13.02
N LEU A 233 -25.91 18.84 12.82
CA LEU A 233 -25.24 17.62 12.36
C LEU A 233 -24.69 16.94 13.62
N GLY A 234 -25.37 15.90 14.12
CA GLY A 234 -25.14 15.33 15.45
C GLY A 234 -23.66 15.17 15.85
N ASP A 235 -23.39 15.19 17.17
CA ASP A 235 -22.09 15.25 17.88
C ASP A 235 -20.97 14.25 17.47
N TRP A 236 -21.19 13.43 16.44
CA TRP A 236 -20.33 12.36 15.96
C TRP A 236 -19.57 12.67 14.66
N VAL A 237 -19.74 13.86 14.07
CA VAL A 237 -19.00 14.23 12.84
C VAL A 237 -17.58 14.68 13.18
N PHE A 238 -16.59 13.85 12.86
CA PHE A 238 -15.17 14.23 12.83
C PHE A 238 -14.83 14.67 11.40
N PRO A 239 -14.90 15.96 11.06
CA PRO A 239 -14.65 16.41 9.70
C PRO A 239 -13.21 16.11 9.28
N PRO A 240 -12.96 15.80 7.99
CA PRO A 240 -11.60 15.67 7.49
C PRO A 240 -10.80 16.93 7.83
N ARG A 241 -9.66 16.72 8.47
CA ARG A 241 -8.76 17.77 8.94
C ARG A 241 -7.35 17.43 8.50
N ILE A 242 -6.63 18.44 8.03
CA ILE A 242 -5.19 18.33 7.80
C ILE A 242 -4.44 19.52 8.40
N GLU A 243 -3.22 19.26 8.85
CA GLU A 243 -2.27 20.27 9.30
C GLU A 243 -1.02 20.15 8.43
N ILE A 244 -0.66 21.24 7.75
CA ILE A 244 0.48 21.32 6.83
C ILE A 244 1.15 22.68 7.01
N GLU A 245 2.48 22.69 7.14
CA GLU A 245 3.27 23.92 7.34
C GLU A 245 2.79 24.83 8.49
N GLY A 246 2.25 24.22 9.55
CA GLY A 246 1.69 24.95 10.69
C GLY A 246 0.32 25.59 10.44
N GLN A 247 -0.27 25.38 9.25
CA GLN A 247 -1.64 25.76 8.92
C GLN A 247 -2.60 24.58 9.12
N THR A 248 -3.82 24.84 9.60
CA THR A 248 -4.88 23.82 9.64
C THR A 248 -5.98 24.11 8.63
N PHE A 249 -6.43 23.05 7.95
CA PHE A 249 -7.58 23.06 7.05
C PHE A 249 -8.65 22.06 7.50
N LEU A 250 -9.92 22.45 7.33
CA LEU A 250 -11.11 21.65 7.65
C LEU A 250 -12.00 21.55 6.42
N LEU A 251 -12.45 20.34 6.08
CA LEU A 251 -13.43 20.12 5.03
C LEU A 251 -14.81 19.85 5.66
N LEU A 252 -15.80 20.66 5.31
CA LEU A 252 -17.14 20.62 5.89
C LEU A 252 -18.23 20.68 4.82
N ASN A 253 -19.35 20.01 5.07
CA ASN A 253 -20.58 20.23 4.31
C ASN A 253 -21.28 21.48 4.86
N ASP A 254 -21.39 22.48 4.01
CA ASP A 254 -21.90 23.81 4.29
C ASP A 254 -23.22 24.03 3.55
N GLY A 255 -24.29 24.35 4.28
CA GLY A 255 -25.61 24.56 3.71
C GLY A 255 -26.63 25.05 4.73
N PRO A 256 -27.88 25.29 4.33
CA PRO A 256 -28.98 25.60 5.24
C PRO A 256 -29.22 24.45 6.20
N LYS A 257 -29.54 24.75 7.47
CA LYS A 257 -29.66 23.77 8.56
C LYS A 257 -30.72 22.67 8.31
N ASP A 258 -31.70 22.96 7.46
CA ASP A 258 -32.85 22.08 7.18
C ASP A 258 -32.98 21.71 5.69
N SER A 259 -31.94 21.96 4.88
CA SER A 259 -31.92 21.54 3.46
C SER A 259 -31.13 20.26 3.27
N ARG A 260 -31.40 19.52 2.18
CA ARG A 260 -30.48 18.49 1.66
C ARG A 260 -29.38 19.09 0.77
N ASP A 261 -29.46 20.38 0.48
CA ASP A 261 -28.54 21.12 -0.38
C ASP A 261 -27.34 21.60 0.45
N PHE A 262 -26.39 20.71 0.67
CA PHE A 262 -25.10 21.04 1.25
C PHE A 262 -24.04 21.05 0.15
N ILE A 263 -23.13 22.02 0.21
CA ILE A 263 -21.92 22.06 -0.61
C ILE A 263 -20.71 21.75 0.27
N SER A 264 -19.72 21.06 -0.25
CA SER A 264 -18.47 20.85 0.50
C SER A 264 -17.61 22.10 0.40
N VAL A 265 -17.04 22.55 1.53
CA VAL A 265 -16.28 23.80 1.66
C VAL A 265 -15.06 23.58 2.54
N VAL A 266 -13.93 24.17 2.16
CA VAL A 266 -12.72 24.18 2.99
C VAL A 266 -12.68 25.45 3.85
N TYR A 267 -12.30 25.27 5.11
CA TYR A 267 -12.08 26.34 6.07
C TYR A 267 -10.65 26.32 6.56
N ASN A 268 -10.05 27.49 6.76
CA ASN A 268 -8.73 27.61 7.37
C ASN A 268 -8.81 27.55 8.91
N GLN A 269 -7.66 27.69 9.57
CA GLN A 269 -7.52 27.71 11.04
C GLN A 269 -8.23 28.88 11.75
N ASN A 270 -8.60 29.92 11.01
CA ASN A 270 -9.40 31.03 11.53
C ASN A 270 -10.92 30.80 11.30
N ASN A 271 -11.30 29.67 10.69
CA ASN A 271 -12.64 29.36 10.20
C ASN A 271 -13.14 30.28 9.09
N GLU A 272 -12.22 30.85 8.31
CA GLU A 272 -12.56 31.59 7.11
C GLU A 272 -12.73 30.58 5.97
N LYS A 273 -13.79 30.78 5.17
CA LYS A 273 -14.02 29.96 3.97
C LYS A 273 -12.89 30.22 2.98
N ILE A 274 -12.30 29.14 2.47
CA ILE A 274 -11.37 29.20 1.37
C ILE A 274 -12.18 29.15 0.09
N HIS A 275 -12.13 30.26 -0.65
CA HIS A 275 -12.74 30.36 -1.96
C HIS A 275 -11.79 29.77 -2.99
N LEU A 276 -12.26 28.75 -3.72
CA LEU A 276 -11.57 28.27 -4.90
C LEU A 276 -12.04 29.14 -6.06
N ASP A 277 -11.15 29.99 -6.58
CA ASP A 277 -11.50 30.89 -7.69
C ASP A 277 -12.04 30.07 -8.87
N THR A 278 -13.21 30.46 -9.37
CA THR A 278 -13.81 29.83 -10.55
C THR A 278 -13.00 30.21 -11.78
N LEU A 279 -12.36 29.22 -12.40
CA LEU A 279 -11.67 29.40 -13.66
C LEU A 279 -12.68 29.75 -14.77
N PRO A 280 -12.28 30.48 -15.83
CA PRO A 280 -13.17 30.74 -16.97
C PRO A 280 -13.78 29.44 -17.53
N GLY A 281 -15.09 29.44 -17.76
CA GLY A 281 -15.84 28.27 -18.27
C GLY A 281 -16.16 27.20 -17.20
N VAL A 282 -15.93 27.49 -15.91
CA VAL A 282 -16.26 26.60 -14.79
C VAL A 282 -17.48 27.11 -14.06
N GLU A 283 -18.53 26.29 -14.02
CA GLU A 283 -19.78 26.58 -13.30
C GLU A 283 -19.60 26.37 -11.79
N SER A 284 -18.95 25.27 -11.38
CA SER A 284 -18.73 25.00 -9.95
C SER A 284 -17.48 24.16 -9.67
N ILE A 285 -16.91 24.38 -8.48
CA ILE A 285 -15.82 23.59 -7.91
C ILE A 285 -16.21 23.20 -6.48
N SER A 286 -16.22 21.90 -6.20
CA SER A 286 -16.61 21.35 -4.90
C SER A 286 -15.50 20.46 -4.33
N PRO A 287 -14.81 20.88 -3.25
CA PRO A 287 -13.87 20.04 -2.49
C PRO A 287 -14.47 18.68 -2.09
N LEU A 288 -13.69 17.62 -2.17
CA LEU A 288 -14.15 16.25 -1.87
C LEU A 288 -13.40 15.60 -0.70
N ASP A 289 -12.08 15.72 -0.67
CA ASP A 289 -11.25 15.05 0.34
C ASP A 289 -9.84 15.66 0.43
N PHE A 290 -9.16 15.41 1.54
CA PHE A 290 -7.72 15.64 1.71
C PHE A 290 -6.93 14.33 1.60
N ARG A 291 -5.77 14.40 0.96
CA ARG A 291 -4.89 13.25 0.73
C ARG A 291 -3.43 13.68 0.90
N GLY A 292 -2.94 13.62 2.14
CA GLY A 292 -1.70 14.30 2.47
C GLY A 292 -1.82 15.78 2.11
N ASP A 293 -0.76 16.32 1.55
CA ASP A 293 -0.54 17.70 1.11
C ASP A 293 -1.52 18.22 0.03
N MET A 294 -2.41 17.36 -0.47
CA MET A 294 -3.29 17.64 -1.60
C MET A 294 -4.77 17.68 -1.19
N MET A 295 -5.53 18.60 -1.77
CA MET A 295 -6.99 18.61 -1.76
C MET A 295 -7.52 18.16 -3.13
N ILE A 296 -8.52 17.28 -3.15
CA ILE A 296 -9.20 16.85 -4.38
C ILE A 296 -10.53 17.61 -4.45
N ALA A 297 -10.88 18.16 -5.62
CA ALA A 297 -12.17 18.78 -5.87
C ALA A 297 -12.81 18.25 -7.16
N GLN A 298 -14.15 18.19 -7.18
CA GLN A 298 -14.93 18.02 -8.39
C GLN A 298 -15.08 19.37 -9.09
N LYS A 299 -14.88 19.41 -10.40
CA LYS A 299 -15.07 20.57 -11.27
C LYS A 299 -16.20 20.26 -12.24
N ILE A 300 -17.12 21.20 -12.41
CA ILE A 300 -18.22 21.13 -13.38
C ILE A 300 -18.13 22.36 -14.28
N THR A 301 -18.05 22.15 -15.59
CA THR A 301 -18.03 23.23 -16.59
C THR A 301 -19.44 23.72 -16.91
N GLU A 302 -19.54 24.88 -17.58
CA GLU A 302 -20.83 25.39 -18.07
C GLU A 302 -21.53 24.41 -19.05
N GLU A 303 -20.75 23.58 -19.74
CA GLU A 303 -21.23 22.51 -20.63
C GLU A 303 -21.67 21.23 -19.88
N GLN A 304 -21.68 21.26 -18.54
CA GLN A 304 -21.99 20.12 -17.66
C GLN A 304 -20.96 18.97 -17.72
N ASP A 305 -19.77 19.22 -18.24
CA ASP A 305 -18.68 18.26 -18.15
C ASP A 305 -18.13 18.21 -16.73
N THR A 306 -17.92 16.99 -16.23
CA THR A 306 -17.43 16.74 -14.88
C THR A 306 -16.00 16.20 -14.90
N SER A 307 -15.12 16.82 -14.14
CA SER A 307 -13.74 16.34 -13.92
C SER A 307 -13.33 16.48 -12.45
N PHE A 308 -12.12 15.99 -12.13
CA PHE A 308 -11.51 16.09 -10.81
C PHE A 308 -10.19 16.85 -10.91
N VAL A 309 -10.02 17.85 -10.06
CA VAL A 309 -8.83 18.70 -10.00
C VAL A 309 -8.15 18.53 -8.64
N PHE A 310 -6.83 18.46 -8.66
CA PHE A 310 -6.01 18.37 -7.45
C PHE A 310 -5.42 19.74 -7.14
N TYR A 311 -5.58 20.19 -5.90
CA TYR A 311 -5.03 21.45 -5.40
C TYR A 311 -3.91 21.17 -4.40
N SER A 312 -2.78 21.83 -4.59
CA SER A 312 -1.70 21.83 -3.59
C SER A 312 -2.08 22.69 -2.39
N LEU A 313 -1.74 22.25 -1.18
CA LEU A 313 -1.85 23.03 0.05
C LEU A 313 -0.46 23.55 0.45
N PRO A 314 -0.36 24.74 1.09
CA PRO A 314 -1.44 25.62 1.53
C PRO A 314 -1.94 26.66 0.50
N GLU A 315 -1.30 26.79 -0.67
CA GLU A 315 -1.58 27.90 -1.61
C GLU A 315 -2.86 27.73 -2.44
N PHE A 316 -3.46 26.53 -2.49
CA PHE A 316 -4.61 26.21 -3.34
C PHE A 316 -4.35 26.47 -4.84
N ASN A 317 -3.14 26.19 -5.31
CA ASN A 317 -2.86 26.21 -6.74
C ASN A 317 -3.45 24.95 -7.41
N PRO A 318 -4.27 25.09 -8.47
CA PRO A 318 -4.78 23.94 -9.22
C PRO A 318 -3.62 23.26 -9.96
N GLY A 319 -3.56 21.94 -9.83
CA GLY A 319 -2.60 21.06 -10.48
C GLY A 319 -3.29 20.14 -11.49
N TYR A 320 -2.95 18.86 -11.45
CA TYR A 320 -3.47 17.84 -12.38
C TYR A 320 -5.01 17.76 -12.38
N GLU A 321 -5.57 17.64 -13.58
CA GLU A 321 -7.01 17.42 -13.83
C GLU A 321 -7.22 16.06 -14.52
N THR A 322 -8.27 15.33 -14.12
CA THR A 322 -8.64 14.04 -14.71
C THR A 322 -10.15 13.87 -14.73
N ASP A 323 -10.69 13.37 -15.85
CA ASP A 323 -12.14 13.15 -15.99
C ASP A 323 -12.64 11.99 -15.13
N LYS A 324 -11.74 11.12 -14.68
CA LYS A 324 -12.07 9.94 -13.87
C LYS A 324 -11.11 9.78 -12.70
N LEU A 325 -11.67 9.75 -11.49
CA LEU A 325 -10.96 9.34 -10.29
C LEU A 325 -11.14 7.83 -10.11
N SER A 326 -10.06 7.05 -10.28
CA SER A 326 -10.10 5.60 -10.14
C SER A 326 -10.02 5.21 -8.66
N TYR A 327 -10.86 4.26 -8.23
CA TYR A 327 -10.71 3.61 -6.92
C TYR A 327 -9.40 2.83 -6.80
N LYS A 328 -8.75 2.50 -7.93
CA LYS A 328 -7.41 1.91 -8.00
C LYS A 328 -6.31 2.95 -8.17
N ALA A 329 -6.43 4.06 -7.45
CA ALA A 329 -5.39 5.07 -7.36
C ALA A 329 -5.22 5.51 -5.91
N LYS A 330 -4.00 5.90 -5.54
CA LYS A 330 -3.70 6.48 -4.23
C LYS A 330 -2.72 7.64 -4.38
N VAL A 331 -2.77 8.57 -3.44
CA VAL A 331 -1.92 9.75 -3.40
C VAL A 331 -0.86 9.54 -2.31
N GLU A 332 0.40 9.79 -2.66
CA GLU A 332 1.54 9.81 -1.74
C GLU A 332 2.37 11.06 -2.04
N GLY A 333 2.34 12.05 -1.15
CA GLY A 333 2.89 13.39 -1.45
C GLY A 333 2.31 13.95 -2.75
N ASN A 334 3.18 14.40 -3.64
CA ASN A 334 2.83 14.94 -4.96
C ASN A 334 2.56 13.87 -6.04
N LEU A 335 2.43 12.59 -5.68
CA LEU A 335 2.30 11.50 -6.64
C LEU A 335 0.92 10.88 -6.61
N LEU A 336 0.28 10.78 -7.78
CA LEU A 336 -0.90 9.95 -7.99
C LEU A 336 -0.48 8.61 -8.59
N VAL A 337 -0.53 7.57 -7.76
CA VAL A 337 -0.09 6.21 -8.07
C VAL A 337 -1.31 5.36 -8.42
N TYR A 338 -1.48 5.05 -9.70
CA TYR A 338 -2.45 4.07 -10.18
C TYR A 338 -1.87 2.66 -10.06
N TYR A 339 -2.74 1.70 -9.73
CA TYR A 339 -2.33 0.32 -9.59
C TYR A 339 -3.38 -0.64 -10.15
N ASP A 340 -2.92 -1.80 -10.59
CA ASP A 340 -3.77 -2.89 -10.97
C ASP A 340 -3.81 -3.94 -9.86
N SER A 341 -5.00 -4.11 -9.28
CA SER A 341 -5.30 -5.26 -8.43
C SER A 341 -5.56 -6.47 -9.31
N ASN A 342 -4.58 -7.36 -9.39
CA ASN A 342 -4.77 -8.65 -10.03
C ASN A 342 -5.16 -9.68 -8.94
N SER A 343 -6.40 -10.17 -8.90
CA SER A 343 -6.84 -11.14 -7.87
C SER A 343 -6.04 -12.45 -7.85
N LEU A 344 -5.26 -12.75 -8.90
CA LEU A 344 -4.41 -13.94 -9.01
C LEU A 344 -2.93 -13.65 -8.66
N PHE A 345 -2.50 -12.38 -8.55
CA PHE A 345 -1.11 -12.01 -8.30
C PHE A 345 -0.99 -10.76 -7.41
N ALA A 346 0.22 -10.28 -7.18
CA ALA A 346 0.45 -9.09 -6.38
C ALA A 346 -0.07 -7.81 -7.06
N VAL A 347 -0.44 -6.83 -6.24
CA VAL A 347 -0.83 -5.49 -6.71
C VAL A 347 0.40 -4.79 -7.29
N LYS A 348 0.27 -4.22 -8.48
CA LYS A 348 1.36 -3.54 -9.19
C LYS A 348 0.98 -2.13 -9.62
N VAL A 349 1.94 -1.22 -9.62
CA VAL A 349 1.79 0.12 -10.19
C VAL A 349 1.60 0.03 -11.70
N SER A 350 0.56 0.68 -12.20
CA SER A 350 0.22 0.74 -13.62
C SER A 350 0.50 2.10 -14.25
N LYS A 351 0.53 3.17 -13.44
CA LYS A 351 0.87 4.52 -13.87
C LYS A 351 1.22 5.39 -12.65
N ILE A 352 2.16 6.32 -12.80
CA ILE A 352 2.39 7.38 -11.81
C ILE A 352 2.31 8.73 -12.50
N VAL A 353 1.54 9.65 -11.91
CA VAL A 353 1.41 11.03 -12.35
C VAL A 353 1.94 11.95 -11.26
N ASN A 354 2.74 12.93 -11.64
CA ASN A 354 3.11 14.03 -10.76
C ASN A 354 1.93 15.02 -10.73
N LEU A 355 1.36 15.25 -9.55
CA LEU A 355 0.15 16.06 -9.38
C LEU A 355 0.37 17.56 -9.55
N GLN A 356 1.61 18.05 -9.37
CA GLN A 356 1.94 19.46 -9.58
C GLN A 356 2.09 19.79 -11.07
N THR A 357 2.75 18.90 -11.83
CA THR A 357 3.01 19.14 -13.26
C THR A 357 2.00 18.49 -14.20
N GLY A 358 1.19 17.55 -13.70
CA GLY A 358 0.30 16.70 -14.50
C GLY A 358 1.02 15.68 -15.39
N LYS A 359 2.36 15.64 -15.34
CA LYS A 359 3.17 14.75 -16.19
C LYS A 359 3.03 13.30 -15.71
N THR A 360 2.84 12.38 -16.66
CA THR A 360 3.02 10.95 -16.38
C THR A 360 4.51 10.65 -16.29
N ILE A 361 4.98 10.27 -15.12
CA ILE A 361 6.41 10.07 -14.82
C ILE A 361 6.83 8.59 -14.88
N TYR A 362 5.87 7.68 -14.83
CA TYR A 362 6.11 6.25 -14.98
C TYR A 362 4.91 5.54 -15.59
N GLU A 363 5.20 4.65 -16.55
CA GLU A 363 4.34 3.57 -17.00
C GLU A 363 5.18 2.29 -17.14
N PRO A 364 4.61 1.10 -16.87
CA PRO A 364 5.31 -0.16 -17.07
C PRO A 364 5.59 -0.39 -18.56
N ASP A 365 6.70 -1.08 -18.83
CA ASP A 365 6.95 -1.62 -20.16
C ASP A 365 5.88 -2.65 -20.55
N ALA A 366 5.77 -2.98 -21.83
CA ALA A 366 4.75 -3.91 -22.30
C ALA A 366 4.85 -5.31 -21.66
N ASN A 367 6.04 -5.74 -21.21
CA ASN A 367 6.21 -7.03 -20.52
C ASN A 367 5.66 -7.03 -19.09
N SER A 368 5.51 -5.86 -18.48
CA SER A 368 5.07 -5.69 -17.08
C SER A 368 3.69 -5.04 -16.96
N LYS A 369 3.19 -4.48 -18.06
CA LYS A 369 1.87 -3.86 -18.16
C LYS A 369 0.76 -4.90 -18.15
N VAL A 370 -0.33 -4.57 -17.48
CA VAL A 370 -1.60 -5.30 -17.59
C VAL A 370 -2.41 -4.64 -18.70
N PHE A 371 -2.64 -5.36 -19.79
CA PHE A 371 -3.47 -4.84 -20.88
C PHE A 371 -4.93 -5.20 -20.64
N THR A 372 -5.82 -4.21 -20.74
CA THR A 372 -7.27 -4.38 -20.57
C THR A 372 -8.06 -4.26 -21.88
N SER A 373 -7.35 -4.04 -22.98
CA SER A 373 -7.91 -3.93 -24.33
C SER A 373 -7.05 -4.70 -25.32
N ILE A 374 -7.69 -5.51 -26.18
CA ILE A 374 -7.03 -6.20 -27.29
C ILE A 374 -6.38 -5.18 -28.23
N SER A 375 -7.07 -4.10 -28.58
CA SER A 375 -6.58 -3.08 -29.51
C SER A 375 -5.29 -2.42 -29.03
N GLU A 376 -5.16 -2.22 -27.72
CA GLU A 376 -3.93 -1.71 -27.12
C GLU A 376 -2.83 -2.78 -27.08
N ALA A 377 -3.17 -3.99 -26.64
CA ALA A 377 -2.24 -5.12 -26.56
C ALA A 377 -1.63 -5.47 -27.94
N MET A 378 -2.41 -5.36 -29.00
CA MET A 378 -1.98 -5.63 -30.38
C MET A 378 -0.80 -4.76 -30.83
N LYS A 379 -0.63 -3.56 -30.26
CA LYS A 379 0.52 -2.68 -30.53
C LYS A 379 1.84 -3.27 -29.99
N HIS A 380 1.75 -4.23 -29.08
CA HIS A 380 2.88 -4.81 -28.34
C HIS A 380 2.89 -6.35 -28.37
N LYS A 381 2.29 -6.96 -29.41
CA LYS A 381 1.98 -8.39 -29.50
C LYS A 381 3.08 -9.36 -29.03
N GLU A 382 4.34 -9.06 -29.33
CA GLU A 382 5.51 -9.91 -29.00
C GLU A 382 6.00 -9.79 -27.55
N SER A 383 5.37 -8.94 -26.74
CA SER A 383 5.78 -8.61 -25.36
C SER A 383 4.65 -8.72 -24.35
N VAL A 384 3.40 -8.88 -24.78
CA VAL A 384 2.26 -8.99 -23.87
C VAL A 384 2.37 -10.25 -23.03
N THR A 385 2.45 -10.08 -21.70
CA THR A 385 2.49 -11.20 -20.75
C THR A 385 1.23 -11.31 -19.89
N VAL A 386 0.46 -10.23 -19.74
CA VAL A 386 -0.76 -10.19 -18.92
C VAL A 386 -1.89 -9.49 -19.69
N LEU A 387 -3.02 -10.19 -19.83
CA LEU A 387 -4.28 -9.66 -20.35
C LEU A 387 -5.39 -9.80 -19.29
N ASP A 388 -6.13 -8.73 -19.07
CA ASP A 388 -7.28 -8.66 -18.16
C ASP A 388 -8.48 -8.03 -18.88
N LEU A 389 -9.24 -8.86 -19.59
CA LEU A 389 -10.28 -8.44 -20.51
C LEU A 389 -11.67 -8.58 -19.88
N LYS A 390 -12.53 -7.60 -20.15
CA LYS A 390 -13.95 -7.60 -19.76
C LYS A 390 -14.83 -7.44 -20.99
N ASN A 391 -16.03 -7.99 -20.96
CA ASN A 391 -16.98 -7.94 -22.08
C ASN A 391 -16.38 -8.56 -23.35
N VAL A 392 -15.82 -9.76 -23.21
CA VAL A 392 -15.05 -10.43 -24.26
C VAL A 392 -15.97 -10.95 -25.37
N SER A 393 -15.71 -10.51 -26.61
CA SER A 393 -16.44 -10.98 -27.80
C SER A 393 -15.79 -12.21 -28.46
N GLN A 394 -16.49 -12.85 -29.39
CA GLN A 394 -15.92 -13.94 -30.20
C GLN A 394 -14.69 -13.48 -31.00
N GLU A 395 -14.71 -12.24 -31.51
CA GLU A 395 -13.60 -11.65 -32.26
C GLU A 395 -12.36 -11.44 -31.37
N ASP A 396 -12.56 -11.04 -30.11
CA ASP A 396 -11.45 -10.90 -29.16
C ASP A 396 -10.76 -12.24 -28.92
N LEU A 397 -11.54 -13.32 -28.73
CA LEU A 397 -11.01 -14.68 -28.56
C LEU A 397 -10.15 -15.12 -29.76
N GLU A 398 -10.55 -14.77 -30.99
CA GLU A 398 -9.77 -15.07 -32.19
C GLU A 398 -8.44 -14.32 -32.25
N LYS A 399 -8.41 -13.09 -31.72
CA LYS A 399 -7.19 -12.27 -31.73
C LYS A 399 -6.19 -12.70 -30.67
N LEU A 400 -6.64 -13.36 -29.60
CA LEU A 400 -5.78 -13.77 -28.48
C LEU A 400 -4.61 -14.68 -28.88
N LYS A 401 -4.73 -15.45 -29.96
CA LYS A 401 -3.65 -16.31 -30.51
C LYS A 401 -2.40 -15.54 -30.96
N GLN A 402 -2.49 -14.21 -31.06
CA GLN A 402 -1.40 -13.34 -31.47
C GLN A 402 -0.46 -12.92 -30.33
N PHE A 403 -0.69 -13.40 -29.10
CA PHE A 403 0.12 -13.06 -27.91
C PHE A 403 0.93 -14.27 -27.42
N PRO A 404 2.04 -14.66 -28.07
CA PRO A 404 2.74 -15.92 -27.81
C PRO A 404 3.46 -15.98 -26.44
N LYS A 405 3.69 -14.82 -25.79
CA LYS A 405 4.36 -14.73 -24.48
C LYS A 405 3.40 -14.60 -23.30
N LEU A 406 2.11 -14.83 -23.52
CA LEU A 406 1.09 -14.68 -22.49
C LEU A 406 1.36 -15.63 -21.31
N LYS A 407 1.50 -15.06 -20.12
CA LYS A 407 1.69 -15.78 -18.85
C LYS A 407 0.41 -15.78 -18.02
N VAL A 408 -0.43 -14.76 -18.19
CA VAL A 408 -1.68 -14.57 -17.43
C VAL A 408 -2.77 -14.09 -18.38
N LEU A 409 -3.87 -14.82 -18.43
CA LEU A 409 -5.06 -14.45 -19.18
C LEU A 409 -6.25 -14.42 -18.25
N LYS A 410 -6.95 -13.28 -18.20
CA LYS A 410 -8.25 -13.18 -17.57
C LYS A 410 -9.26 -12.66 -18.55
N MET A 411 -10.43 -13.27 -18.48
CA MET A 411 -11.57 -12.92 -19.31
C MET A 411 -12.81 -12.97 -18.45
N GLU A 412 -13.53 -11.85 -18.40
CA GLU A 412 -14.77 -11.71 -17.66
C GLU A 412 -15.89 -11.31 -18.63
N LYS A 413 -17.09 -11.82 -18.39
CA LYS A 413 -18.33 -11.46 -19.10
C LYS A 413 -18.23 -11.72 -20.60
N SER A 414 -18.63 -12.90 -21.04
CA SER A 414 -18.64 -13.23 -22.46
C SER A 414 -19.94 -13.91 -22.88
N ASN A 415 -20.43 -13.49 -24.04
CA ASN A 415 -21.52 -14.14 -24.78
C ASN A 415 -21.01 -14.98 -25.95
N ALA A 416 -19.69 -15.20 -26.05
CA ALA A 416 -19.10 -16.08 -27.06
C ALA A 416 -19.70 -17.49 -26.96
N SER A 417 -20.11 -18.05 -28.10
CA SER A 417 -20.71 -19.39 -28.15
C SER A 417 -19.66 -20.49 -27.94
N GLU A 418 -18.40 -20.22 -28.27
CA GLU A 418 -17.31 -21.18 -28.14
C GLU A 418 -15.95 -20.49 -27.99
N ILE A 419 -15.00 -21.21 -27.41
CA ILE A 419 -13.59 -20.81 -27.44
C ILE A 419 -12.97 -21.39 -28.72
N PRO A 420 -12.33 -20.58 -29.58
CA PRO A 420 -11.72 -21.03 -30.82
C PRO A 420 -10.76 -22.21 -30.63
N SER A 421 -10.87 -23.21 -31.50
CA SER A 421 -9.91 -24.31 -31.54
C SER A 421 -8.50 -23.80 -31.85
N GLY A 422 -7.49 -24.28 -31.12
CA GLY A 422 -6.11 -23.87 -31.33
C GLY A 422 -5.73 -22.58 -30.60
N LEU A 423 -6.65 -21.91 -29.89
CA LEU A 423 -6.33 -20.74 -29.07
C LEU A 423 -5.20 -21.04 -28.06
N PHE A 424 -5.35 -22.12 -27.30
CA PHE A 424 -4.44 -22.47 -26.22
C PHE A 424 -3.11 -23.05 -26.72
N SER A 425 -3.07 -23.54 -27.96
CA SER A 425 -1.83 -24.04 -28.59
C SER A 425 -0.74 -22.97 -28.72
N THR A 426 -1.11 -21.69 -28.65
CA THR A 426 -0.16 -20.57 -28.72
C THR A 426 0.41 -20.15 -27.35
N PHE A 427 -0.17 -20.62 -26.24
CA PHE A 427 0.14 -20.14 -24.89
C PHE A 427 1.06 -21.09 -24.08
N ASN A 428 2.23 -21.42 -24.64
CA ASN A 428 3.19 -22.34 -24.01
C ASN A 428 3.65 -21.91 -22.61
N GLY A 429 3.64 -20.60 -22.33
CA GLY A 429 4.04 -20.00 -21.06
C GLY A 429 2.90 -19.67 -20.09
N LEU A 430 1.65 -20.03 -20.39
CA LEU A 430 0.51 -19.61 -19.54
C LEU A 430 0.59 -20.27 -18.17
N THR A 431 0.67 -19.43 -17.13
CA THR A 431 0.73 -19.86 -15.73
C THR A 431 -0.56 -19.64 -14.98
N ALA A 432 -1.41 -18.73 -15.45
CA ALA A 432 -2.70 -18.47 -14.82
C ALA A 432 -3.79 -18.16 -15.86
N LEU A 433 -4.95 -18.78 -15.67
CA LEU A 433 -6.14 -18.57 -16.49
C LEU A 433 -7.34 -18.27 -15.58
N LYS A 434 -8.01 -17.14 -15.83
CA LYS A 434 -9.29 -16.78 -15.22
C LYS A 434 -10.36 -16.66 -16.29
N ILE A 435 -11.47 -17.37 -16.09
CA ILE A 435 -12.67 -17.24 -16.91
C ILE A 435 -13.86 -17.07 -15.97
N GLU A 436 -14.57 -15.96 -16.10
CA GLU A 436 -15.69 -15.62 -15.23
C GLU A 436 -16.86 -15.10 -16.05
N ASP A 437 -18.09 -15.53 -15.71
CA ASP A 437 -19.31 -15.06 -16.37
C ASP A 437 -19.32 -15.34 -17.89
N PHE A 438 -19.00 -16.59 -18.27
CA PHE A 438 -19.08 -17.08 -19.64
C PHE A 438 -20.35 -17.93 -19.81
N GLN A 439 -21.45 -17.29 -20.19
CA GLN A 439 -22.80 -17.89 -20.08
C GLN A 439 -23.17 -18.87 -21.21
N GLN A 440 -22.45 -18.85 -22.33
CA GLN A 440 -22.81 -19.67 -23.51
C GLN A 440 -21.85 -20.85 -23.77
N ILE A 441 -20.64 -20.80 -23.23
CA ILE A 441 -19.61 -21.81 -23.52
C ILE A 441 -19.92 -23.11 -22.79
N GLN A 442 -19.98 -24.21 -23.55
CA GLN A 442 -20.32 -25.53 -23.03
C GLN A 442 -19.09 -26.37 -22.67
N LYS A 443 -17.97 -26.17 -23.36
CA LYS A 443 -16.73 -26.92 -23.18
C LYS A 443 -15.53 -26.10 -23.58
N PHE A 444 -14.37 -26.44 -23.01
CA PHE A 444 -13.10 -26.01 -23.57
C PHE A 444 -12.75 -26.81 -24.83
N PRO A 445 -12.01 -26.22 -25.79
CA PRO A 445 -11.43 -26.95 -26.91
C PRO A 445 -10.32 -27.88 -26.42
N ASP A 446 -10.07 -28.97 -27.14
CA ASP A 446 -9.18 -30.04 -26.69
C ASP A 446 -7.71 -29.61 -26.50
N ASP A 447 -7.28 -28.56 -27.20
CA ASP A 447 -5.93 -28.00 -27.10
C ASP A 447 -5.64 -27.32 -25.75
N ILE A 448 -6.67 -27.06 -24.92
CA ILE A 448 -6.45 -26.59 -23.55
C ILE A 448 -5.54 -27.55 -22.75
N ARG A 449 -5.58 -28.86 -23.04
CA ARG A 449 -4.76 -29.88 -22.37
C ARG A 449 -3.25 -29.67 -22.56
N GLN A 450 -2.85 -28.78 -23.47
CA GLN A 450 -1.44 -28.46 -23.76
C GLN A 450 -0.84 -27.44 -22.78
N LEU A 451 -1.64 -26.80 -21.92
CA LEU A 451 -1.17 -25.79 -20.95
C LEU A 451 -0.37 -26.42 -19.79
N LYS A 452 0.83 -26.93 -20.07
CA LYS A 452 1.68 -27.64 -19.10
C LYS A 452 2.25 -26.75 -17.99
N SER A 453 2.32 -25.45 -18.25
CA SER A 453 2.82 -24.43 -17.33
C SER A 453 1.76 -23.88 -16.37
N LEU A 454 0.48 -24.27 -16.53
CA LEU A 454 -0.64 -23.71 -15.79
C LEU A 454 -0.56 -24.08 -14.30
N ARG A 455 -0.53 -23.06 -13.44
CA ARG A 455 -0.42 -23.17 -11.97
C ARG A 455 -1.70 -22.78 -11.25
N SER A 456 -2.43 -21.81 -11.80
CA SER A 456 -3.67 -21.30 -11.22
C SER A 456 -4.79 -21.29 -12.26
N LEU A 457 -5.91 -21.92 -11.94
CA LEU A 457 -7.12 -21.92 -12.76
C LEU A 457 -8.30 -21.38 -11.93
N PHE A 458 -8.95 -20.34 -12.42
CA PHE A 458 -10.16 -19.76 -11.83
C PHE A 458 -11.31 -19.82 -12.82
N ILE A 459 -12.40 -20.46 -12.43
CA ILE A 459 -13.62 -20.60 -13.23
C ILE A 459 -14.82 -20.29 -12.35
N SER A 460 -15.55 -19.21 -12.63
CA SER A 460 -16.76 -18.82 -11.89
C SER A 460 -17.88 -18.42 -12.83
N ASP A 461 -19.13 -18.67 -12.42
CA ASP A 461 -20.33 -18.21 -13.12
C ASP A 461 -20.36 -18.65 -14.61
N CYS A 462 -19.76 -19.79 -14.91
CA CYS A 462 -19.76 -20.41 -16.24
C CYS A 462 -20.86 -21.47 -16.30
N SER A 463 -22.12 -21.04 -16.28
CA SER A 463 -23.29 -21.90 -15.98
C SER A 463 -23.48 -23.11 -16.91
N LYS A 464 -23.02 -23.03 -18.17
CA LYS A 464 -23.12 -24.11 -19.16
C LYS A 464 -21.85 -24.94 -19.31
N LEU A 465 -20.75 -24.54 -18.68
CA LEU A 465 -19.45 -25.14 -18.88
C LEU A 465 -19.35 -26.50 -18.19
N GLN A 466 -19.03 -27.53 -18.97
CA GLN A 466 -18.92 -28.91 -18.54
C GLN A 466 -17.52 -29.47 -18.83
N GLY A 467 -17.21 -30.65 -18.28
CA GLY A 467 -15.98 -31.39 -18.58
C GLY A 467 -14.70 -30.86 -17.92
N VAL A 468 -14.76 -29.75 -17.17
CA VAL A 468 -13.60 -29.15 -16.48
C VAL A 468 -12.88 -30.15 -15.57
N LYS A 469 -13.64 -30.97 -14.84
CA LYS A 469 -13.12 -32.01 -13.95
C LYS A 469 -12.14 -32.96 -14.64
N GLY A 470 -12.49 -33.41 -15.84
CA GLY A 470 -11.65 -34.29 -16.65
C GLY A 470 -10.40 -33.62 -17.24
N LEU A 471 -10.32 -32.27 -17.19
CA LEU A 471 -9.16 -31.53 -17.68
C LEU A 471 -8.09 -31.34 -16.60
N ILE A 472 -8.44 -31.41 -15.32
CA ILE A 472 -7.51 -31.12 -14.20
C ILE A 472 -6.26 -32.03 -14.28
N SER A 473 -6.46 -33.31 -14.62
CA SER A 473 -5.38 -34.28 -14.78
C SER A 473 -4.42 -33.97 -15.95
N SER A 474 -4.77 -33.05 -16.84
CA SER A 474 -3.93 -32.64 -17.96
C SER A 474 -2.93 -31.53 -17.60
N PHE A 475 -3.04 -30.92 -16.40
CA PHE A 475 -2.24 -29.78 -15.93
C PHE A 475 -1.26 -30.18 -14.81
N PRO A 476 -0.07 -30.72 -15.15
CA PRO A 476 0.85 -31.27 -14.14
C PRO A 476 1.44 -30.23 -13.17
N ALA A 477 1.43 -28.95 -13.53
CA ALA A 477 1.94 -27.86 -12.70
C ALA A 477 0.85 -27.17 -11.84
N LEU A 478 -0.41 -27.63 -11.92
CA LEU A 478 -1.54 -26.97 -11.25
C LEU A 478 -1.41 -27.07 -9.73
N THR A 479 -1.42 -25.92 -9.06
CA THR A 479 -1.34 -25.80 -7.61
C THR A 479 -2.57 -25.16 -7.00
N GLU A 480 -3.35 -24.42 -7.79
CA GLU A 480 -4.54 -23.73 -7.31
C GLU A 480 -5.68 -23.86 -8.31
N LEU A 481 -6.81 -24.32 -7.82
CA LEU A 481 -8.08 -24.35 -8.53
C LEU A 481 -9.13 -23.62 -7.69
N ARG A 482 -9.77 -22.62 -8.27
CA ARG A 482 -10.94 -21.97 -7.67
C ARG A 482 -12.11 -22.12 -8.61
N SER A 483 -13.20 -22.71 -8.12
CA SER A 483 -14.40 -22.81 -8.91
C SER A 483 -15.68 -22.87 -8.09
N ASP A 484 -16.78 -22.39 -8.67
CA ASP A 484 -18.14 -22.61 -8.21
C ASP A 484 -18.75 -23.91 -8.78
N LEU A 485 -18.02 -24.62 -9.65
CA LEU A 485 -18.41 -25.95 -10.13
C LEU A 485 -18.42 -26.96 -8.97
N PRO A 486 -19.40 -27.89 -8.94
CA PRO A 486 -19.56 -28.80 -7.82
C PRO A 486 -18.49 -29.89 -7.82
N PHE A 487 -17.47 -29.78 -6.96
CA PHE A 487 -16.50 -30.86 -6.70
C PHE A 487 -16.96 -31.70 -5.50
N GLY A 488 -17.11 -33.01 -5.68
CA GLY A 488 -17.46 -33.91 -4.58
C GLY A 488 -16.28 -34.09 -3.63
N ASN A 489 -16.52 -34.33 -2.33
CA ASN A 489 -15.44 -34.51 -1.35
C ASN A 489 -14.46 -35.63 -1.74
N GLU A 490 -14.95 -36.76 -2.24
CA GLU A 490 -14.10 -37.86 -2.69
C GLU A 490 -13.29 -37.52 -3.94
N GLU A 491 -13.88 -36.73 -4.84
CA GLU A 491 -13.19 -36.24 -6.03
C GLU A 491 -12.06 -35.26 -5.67
N ILE A 492 -12.33 -34.34 -4.74
CA ILE A 492 -11.31 -33.43 -4.17
C ILE A 492 -10.19 -34.25 -3.55
N LYS A 493 -10.52 -35.24 -2.73
CA LYS A 493 -9.55 -36.11 -2.08
C LYS A 493 -8.69 -36.85 -3.10
N ASN A 494 -9.29 -37.49 -4.10
CA ASN A 494 -8.56 -38.21 -5.15
C ASN A 494 -7.62 -37.27 -5.94
N LEU A 495 -8.09 -36.07 -6.28
CA LEU A 495 -7.26 -35.06 -6.95
C LEU A 495 -6.11 -34.59 -6.05
N GLN A 496 -6.33 -34.43 -4.75
CA GLN A 496 -5.30 -34.03 -3.80
C GLN A 496 -4.29 -35.13 -3.50
N GLU A 497 -4.70 -36.41 -3.52
CA GLU A 497 -3.79 -37.55 -3.41
C GLU A 497 -2.88 -37.65 -4.64
N GLN A 498 -3.45 -37.48 -5.84
CA GLN A 498 -2.68 -37.50 -7.09
C GLN A 498 -1.80 -36.25 -7.27
N TYR A 499 -2.27 -35.10 -6.79
CA TYR A 499 -1.58 -33.81 -6.88
C TYR A 499 -1.48 -33.14 -5.49
N PRO A 500 -0.50 -33.53 -4.64
CA PRO A 500 -0.43 -33.10 -3.23
C PRO A 500 -0.31 -31.59 -3.01
N LYS A 501 0.10 -30.84 -4.04
CA LYS A 501 0.24 -29.38 -3.99
C LYS A 501 -1.04 -28.65 -4.43
N LEU A 502 -2.02 -29.36 -4.97
CA LEU A 502 -3.26 -28.78 -5.49
C LEU A 502 -4.17 -28.37 -4.34
N ARG A 503 -4.51 -27.08 -4.32
CA ARG A 503 -5.51 -26.52 -3.41
C ARG A 503 -6.77 -26.21 -4.21
N ILE A 504 -7.89 -26.76 -3.77
CA ILE A 504 -9.21 -26.52 -4.36
C ILE A 504 -9.98 -25.63 -3.39
N HIS A 505 -10.39 -24.45 -3.86
CA HIS A 505 -11.16 -23.49 -3.08
C HIS A 505 -12.54 -23.29 -3.70
N PRO A 506 -13.62 -23.30 -2.91
CA PRO A 506 -14.91 -22.85 -3.41
C PRO A 506 -14.82 -21.35 -3.74
N VAL A 507 -15.50 -20.93 -4.82
CA VAL A 507 -15.73 -19.51 -5.04
C VAL A 507 -16.83 -19.06 -4.08
N LEU A 508 -16.49 -18.19 -3.14
CA LEU A 508 -17.49 -17.50 -2.34
C LEU A 508 -18.26 -16.58 -3.29
N LYS A 509 -19.53 -16.91 -3.57
CA LYS A 509 -20.42 -16.00 -4.30
C LYS A 509 -20.47 -14.69 -3.52
N ALA A 510 -20.05 -13.60 -4.15
CA ALA A 510 -20.37 -12.28 -3.63
C ALA A 510 -21.90 -12.18 -3.64
N VAL A 511 -22.51 -12.15 -2.47
CA VAL A 511 -23.93 -11.80 -2.34
C VAL A 511 -24.04 -10.38 -2.88
N SER A 512 -24.71 -10.17 -4.01
CA SER A 512 -25.14 -8.83 -4.39
C SER A 512 -26.04 -8.35 -3.28
N ILE A 513 -25.62 -7.29 -2.60
CA ILE A 513 -26.55 -6.50 -1.80
C ILE A 513 -27.23 -5.63 -2.84
N ASP A 514 -28.40 -6.08 -3.29
CA ASP A 514 -29.30 -5.33 -4.18
C ASP A 514 -29.78 -4.03 -3.52
#